data_AF-A0A7Z9SL12-F1
#
_entry.id   AF-A0A7Z9SL12-F1
#
_cell.length_a   1.000
_cell.length_b   1.000
_cell.length_c   1.000
_cell.angle_alpha   90.00
_cell.angle_beta   90.00
_cell.angle_gamma   90.00
#
_symmetry.space_group_name_H-M   'P 1'
#
loop_
_entity.id
_entity.type
_entity.pdbx_description
1 polymer ?
#
loop_
_entity_poly.entity_id
_entity_poly.type
_entity_poly.pdbx_seq_one_letter_code
_entity_poly.pdbx_strand_id
1 'polypeptide(L)' 'IGSHVVDRLINDSYEVVVLDDLSTGAMENLNKSATFYQGDVSDNYLINQVFKFLII' A
#
# COMPACT_ATOMS: atom_id res chain seq x y z
N ILE A 1 2.37 1.82 -12.67
CA ILE A 1 3.59 1.01 -12.31
C ILE A 1 3.40 0.36 -10.95
N GLY A 2 3.18 1.14 -9.88
CA GLY A 2 2.95 0.58 -8.54
C GLY A 2 1.87 -0.50 -8.47
N SER A 3 0.70 -0.27 -9.08
CA SER A 3 -0.38 -1.26 -9.15
C SER A 3 0.05 -2.61 -9.75
N HIS A 4 0.78 -2.59 -10.87
CA HIS A 4 1.31 -3.82 -11.48
C HIS A 4 2.36 -4.53 -10.61
N VAL A 5 3.15 -3.78 -9.83
CA VAL A 5 4.09 -4.37 -8.86
C VAL A 5 3.31 -5.05 -7.73
N VAL A 6 2.27 -4.39 -7.22
CA VAL A 6 1.35 -4.96 -6.20
C VAL A 6 0.72 -6.24 -6.72
N ASP A 7 0.18 -6.25 -7.94
CA ASP A 7 -0.39 -7.45 -8.57
C ASP A 7 0.63 -8.58 -8.63
N ARG A 8 1.87 -8.27 -9.02
CA ARG A 8 2.93 -9.27 -9.12
C ARG A 8 3.29 -9.86 -7.76
N LEU A 9 3.47 -9.02 -6.74
CA LEU A 9 3.81 -9.47 -5.39
C LEU A 9 2.71 -10.34 -4.80
N ILE A 10 1.44 -9.99 -5.00
CA ILE A 10 0.30 -10.80 -4.57
C ILE A 10 0.28 -12.15 -5.30
N ASN A 11 0.52 -12.16 -6.61
CA ASN A 11 0.61 -13.40 -7.38
C ASN A 11 1.76 -14.30 -6.92
N ASP A 12 2.86 -13.71 -6.46
CA ASP A 12 4.00 -14.42 -5.87
C ASP A 12 3.75 -14.79 -4.38
N SER A 13 2.50 -14.65 -3.90
CA SER A 13 2.02 -15.01 -2.55
C SER A 13 2.61 -14.19 -1.40
N TYR A 14 3.06 -12.96 -1.68
CA TYR A 14 3.43 -12.02 -0.64
C TYR A 14 2.19 -11.31 -0.07
N GLU A 15 2.22 -11.03 1.23
CA GLU A 15 1.34 -10.04 1.83
C GLU A 15 1.82 -8.65 1.43
N VAL A 16 0.90 -7.84 0.89
CA VAL A 16 1.23 -6.51 0.37
C VAL A 16 0.41 -5.46 1.09
N VAL A 17 1.11 -4.45 1.60
CA VAL A 17 0.51 -3.21 2.11
C VAL A 17 0.85 -2.07 1.17
N VAL A 18 -0.16 -1.28 0.81
CA VAL A 18 -0.02 -0.09 -0.04
C VAL A 18 -0.33 1.15 0.80
N LEU A 19 0.58 2.12 0.77
CA LEU A 19 0.37 3.48 1.29
C LEU A 19 0.47 4.44 0.10
N ASP A 20 -0.61 5.15 -0.21
CA ASP A 20 -0.67 6.10 -1.32
C ASP A 20 -1.66 7.22 -0.99
N ASP A 21 -1.37 8.44 -1.42
CA ASP A 21 -2.23 9.62 -1.19
C ASP A 21 -3.29 9.80 -2.29
N LEU A 22 -3.20 9.02 -3.37
CA LEU A 22 -4.01 9.08 -4.59
C LEU A 22 -3.93 10.42 -5.31
N SER A 23 -2.83 11.18 -5.13
CA SER A 23 -2.61 12.48 -5.79
C SER A 23 -2.68 12.38 -7.31
N THR A 24 -2.21 11.28 -7.88
CA THR A 24 -2.29 10.95 -9.31
C THR A 24 -2.78 9.53 -9.59
N GLY A 25 -2.93 8.72 -8.54
CA GLY A 25 -3.43 7.35 -8.61
C GLY A 25 -4.96 7.28 -8.63
N ALA A 26 -5.49 6.07 -8.89
CA ALA A 26 -6.92 5.81 -8.83
C ALA A 26 -7.18 4.51 -8.07
N MET A 27 -8.19 4.52 -7.19
CA MET A 27 -8.58 3.38 -6.35
C MET A 27 -8.94 2.14 -7.17
N GLU A 28 -9.44 2.31 -8.39
CA GLU A 28 -9.76 1.20 -9.31
C GLU A 28 -8.55 0.36 -9.73
N ASN A 29 -7.33 0.92 -9.65
CA ASN A 29 -6.10 0.20 -9.96
C ASN A 29 -5.53 -0.58 -8.77
N LEU A 30 -6.17 -0.49 -7.60
CA LEU A 30 -5.71 -1.17 -6.40
C LEU A 30 -6.24 -2.61 -6.37
N ASN A 31 -5.32 -3.55 -6.21
CA ASN A 31 -5.68 -4.94 -6.01
C ASN A 31 -6.38 -5.12 -4.65
N LYS A 32 -7.58 -5.74 -4.65
CA LYS A 32 -8.41 -5.91 -3.45
C LYS A 32 -7.79 -6.82 -2.38
N SER A 33 -6.79 -7.61 -2.74
CA SER A 33 -6.04 -8.46 -1.80
C SER A 33 -4.94 -7.69 -1.07
N ALA A 34 -4.58 -6.47 -1.51
CA ALA A 34 -3.67 -5.61 -0.78
C ALA A 34 -4.38 -4.93 0.39
N THR A 35 -3.68 -4.78 1.52
CA THR A 35 -4.13 -3.87 2.58
C THR A 35 -3.76 -2.45 2.17
N PHE A 36 -4.71 -1.53 2.24
CA PHE A 36 -4.50 -0.15 1.79
C PHE A 36 -4.69 0.85 2.91
N TYR A 37 -3.71 1.75 3.03
CA TYR A 37 -3.76 2.95 3.85
C TYR A 37 -3.70 4.14 2.92
N GLN A 38 -4.72 5.01 3.00
CA GLN A 38 -4.68 6.28 2.28
C GLN A 38 -3.91 7.31 3.11
N GLY A 39 -2.90 7.93 2.52
CA GLY A 39 -2.19 9.06 3.15
C GLY A 39 -0.84 9.37 2.52
N ASP A 40 -0.26 10.48 2.98
CA ASP A 40 0.99 11.01 2.46
C ASP A 40 2.20 10.33 3.13
N VAL A 41 3.20 9.97 2.33
CA VAL A 41 4.44 9.32 2.81
C VAL A 41 5.29 10.22 3.73
N SER A 42 5.07 11.54 3.69
CA SER A 42 5.72 12.53 4.54
C SER A 42 5.07 12.65 5.93
N ASP A 43 3.91 12.03 6.15
CA ASP A 43 3.29 11.95 7.48
C ASP A 43 4.02 10.91 8.35
N ASN A 44 4.99 11.39 9.14
CA ASN A 44 5.75 10.57 10.07
C ASN A 44 4.87 9.84 11.10
N TYR A 45 3.74 10.41 11.50
CA TYR A 45 2.84 9.73 12.44
C TYR A 45 2.19 8.53 11.76
N LEU A 46 1.64 8.73 10.56
CA LEU A 46 1.02 7.67 9.77
C LEU A 46 2.00 6.55 9.45
N ILE A 47 3.20 6.88 8.97
CA ILE A 47 4.26 5.91 8.68
C ILE A 47 4.54 5.05 9.92
N ASN A 48 4.72 5.69 11.08
CA ASN A 48 4.94 4.96 12.33
C ASN A 48 3.77 4.05 12.72
N GLN A 49 2.52 4.39 12.37
CA GLN A 49 1.37 3.50 12.60
C GLN A 49 1.40 2.30 11.65
N VAL A 50 1.61 2.53 10.35
CA VAL A 50 1.67 1.47 9.34
C VAL A 50 2.74 0.43 9.70
N PHE A 51 3.94 0.88 10.07
CA PHE A 51 5.03 -0.01 10.47
C PHE A 51 4.87 -0.67 11.85
N LYS A 52 4.02 -0.14 12.75
CA LYS A 52 3.74 -0.80 14.04
C LYS A 52 2.70 -1.91 13.93
N PHE A 53 1.73 -1.76 13.02
CA PHE A 53 0.72 -2.77 12.76
C PHE A 53 1.30 -3.98 12.02
N LEU A 54 2.33 -3.74 11.20
CA LEU A 54 3.16 -4.77 10.63
C LEU A 54 4.15 -5.22 11.70
N ILE A 55 3.97 -6.41 12.29
CA ILE A 55 4.97 -6.98 13.20
C ILE A 55 6.18 -7.38 12.34
N ILE A 56 7.08 -6.42 12.08
CA ILE A 56 8.42 -6.62 11.50
C ILE A 56 9.47 -6.39 12.57
#